data_AF-A0A9D5LA75-F1
#
_entry.id   AF-A0A9D5LA75-F1
#
_cell.length_a   1.000
_cell.length_b   1.000
_cell.length_c   1.000
_cell.angle_alpha   90.00
_cell.angle_beta   90.00
_cell.angle_gamma   90.00
#
_symmetry.space_group_name_H-M   'P 1'
#
loop_
_entity.id
_entity.type
_entity.pdbx_description
1 polymer ?
#
loop_
_entity_poly.entity_id
_entity_poly.type
_entity_poly.pdbx_seq_one_letter_code
_entity_poly.pdbx_strand_id
1 'polypeptide(L)'
;MKPIYSLIIAGLLLTACSHRRPGEKDGMKGPVVSETQASISANIDELPSKPWSRAAYDEILNEQILGSKVLTKAQREGLRSKLAMYYSRAIAADMKAALSDNCERSHSRLESAARELRSFNMAEDAAEVLSRYDRHQAEMNFAASIGARQKVTSWRDEYDVRHEKNINSAIDAHRAAHPACTYLQRAFSREGVKAAFRKRRQEYALDVARLYSRRSEPWTQADERAVNILILSAVDDVPAEAGALISKYKETHQH
;
A
#
# COMPACT_ATOMS: atom_id res chain seq x y z
N MET A 1 22.87 17.93 -67.85
CA MET A 1 22.14 18.56 -66.73
C MET A 1 23.00 18.42 -65.47
N LYS A 2 23.21 19.53 -64.76
CA LYS A 2 23.98 19.62 -63.49
C LYS A 2 23.19 19.01 -62.30
N PRO A 3 23.86 18.71 -61.17
CA PRO A 3 23.47 17.74 -60.13
C PRO A 3 22.90 18.39 -58.84
N ILE A 4 22.19 17.64 -57.99
CA ILE A 4 21.77 18.10 -56.64
C ILE A 4 21.70 16.91 -55.63
N TYR A 5 22.78 16.82 -54.84
CA TYR A 5 22.94 16.43 -53.42
C TYR A 5 22.61 15.04 -52.88
N SER A 6 23.69 14.29 -52.66
CA SER A 6 23.97 13.56 -51.41
C SER A 6 23.96 14.52 -50.20
N LEU A 7 23.08 14.26 -49.23
CA LEU A 7 23.02 14.83 -47.87
C LEU A 7 21.92 13.98 -47.18
N ILE A 8 22.15 13.13 -46.18
CA ILE A 8 22.61 13.44 -44.82
C ILE A 8 23.24 12.13 -44.28
N ILE A 9 24.57 12.09 -44.21
CA ILE A 9 25.31 11.16 -43.35
C ILE A 9 26.05 12.05 -42.36
N ALA A 10 26.10 11.61 -41.10
CA ALA A 10 26.91 12.16 -40.00
C ALA A 10 26.46 13.49 -39.38
N GLY A 11 25.32 13.47 -38.68
CA GLY A 11 25.04 14.35 -37.54
C GLY A 11 25.59 13.81 -36.20
N LEU A 12 26.29 12.68 -36.23
CA LEU A 12 27.08 12.11 -35.15
C LEU A 12 28.55 12.17 -35.57
N LEU A 13 29.30 13.11 -34.99
CA LEU A 13 30.72 13.07 -34.62
C LEU A 13 31.35 14.47 -34.75
N LEU A 14 31.55 15.08 -33.57
CA LEU A 14 32.76 15.78 -33.16
C LEU A 14 33.37 16.80 -34.14
N THR A 15 33.12 18.08 -33.88
CA THR A 15 34.11 19.18 -33.84
C THR A 15 33.32 20.48 -33.60
N ALA A 16 33.51 21.18 -32.49
CA ALA A 16 34.67 22.05 -32.36
C ALA A 16 35.39 21.86 -31.02
N CYS A 17 36.63 21.41 -31.14
CA CYS A 17 37.72 21.75 -30.25
C CYS A 17 37.80 23.28 -30.10
N SER A 18 37.65 23.78 -28.87
CA SER A 18 38.39 24.99 -28.50
C SER A 18 39.49 24.58 -27.52
N HIS A 19 40.70 24.43 -28.07
CA HIS A 19 41.92 24.47 -27.27
C HIS A 19 42.03 25.88 -26.66
N ARG A 20 41.80 25.99 -25.34
CA ARG A 20 42.44 27.04 -24.53
C ARG A 20 43.38 26.37 -23.53
N ARG A 21 44.57 26.97 -23.46
CA ARG A 21 45.86 26.49 -22.93
C ARG A 21 45.82 25.85 -21.54
N PRO A 22 46.79 24.97 -21.23
CA PRO A 22 47.08 24.57 -19.86
C PRO A 22 47.75 25.72 -19.12
N GLY A 23 47.12 26.16 -18.03
CA GLY A 23 47.60 27.22 -17.15
C GLY A 23 46.83 27.17 -15.83
N GLU A 24 47.41 26.43 -14.90
CA GLU A 24 47.46 26.68 -13.45
C GLU A 24 46.20 27.17 -12.69
N LYS A 25 45.75 26.27 -11.79
CA LYS A 25 45.11 26.44 -10.47
C LYS A 25 43.87 27.31 -10.26
N ASP A 26 42.94 26.64 -9.56
CA ASP A 26 41.91 27.14 -8.65
C ASP A 26 40.76 27.97 -9.22
N GLY A 27 39.71 27.21 -9.57
CA GLY A 27 38.34 27.70 -9.62
C GLY A 27 37.78 27.72 -11.03
N MET A 28 37.30 26.56 -11.53
CA MET A 28 36.25 26.57 -12.55
C MET A 28 35.01 27.26 -11.95
N LYS A 29 34.97 28.58 -12.02
CA LYS A 29 33.80 29.43 -11.82
C LYS A 29 33.36 29.97 -13.18
N GLY A 30 33.25 29.09 -14.18
CA GLY A 30 33.02 29.44 -15.59
C GLY A 30 31.62 29.06 -16.12
N PRO A 31 31.32 29.37 -17.39
CA PRO A 31 30.04 29.11 -18.07
C PRO A 31 29.60 27.64 -17.99
N VAL A 32 30.55 26.71 -18.12
CA VAL A 32 30.32 25.25 -18.09
C VAL A 32 29.68 24.78 -16.78
N VAL A 33 30.11 25.36 -15.64
CA VAL A 33 29.53 25.02 -14.32
C VAL A 33 28.09 25.54 -14.22
N SER A 34 27.85 26.75 -14.74
CA SER A 34 26.52 27.37 -14.76
C SER A 34 25.54 26.59 -15.64
N GLU A 35 25.96 26.17 -16.83
CA GLU A 35 25.14 25.38 -17.76
C GLU A 35 24.84 23.98 -17.21
N THR A 36 25.84 23.31 -16.62
CA THR A 36 25.64 22.00 -15.97
C THR A 36 24.65 22.11 -14.82
N GLN A 37 24.81 23.11 -13.94
CA GLN A 37 23.90 23.33 -12.83
C GLN A 37 22.48 23.66 -13.30
N ALA A 38 22.33 24.48 -14.36
CA ALA A 38 21.03 24.85 -14.92
C ALA A 38 20.31 23.64 -15.53
N SER A 39 21.03 22.77 -16.25
CA SER A 39 20.48 21.54 -16.83
C SER A 39 19.99 20.57 -15.74
N ILE A 40 20.80 20.33 -14.71
CA ILE A 40 20.38 19.47 -13.57
C ILE A 40 19.17 20.08 -12.85
N SER A 41 19.19 21.40 -12.65
CA SER A 41 18.06 22.11 -12.04
C SER A 41 16.77 21.91 -12.83
N ALA A 42 16.82 22.02 -14.17
CA ALA A 42 15.67 21.79 -15.03
C ALA A 42 15.14 20.35 -14.91
N ASN A 43 16.03 19.35 -14.90
CA ASN A 43 15.64 17.95 -14.70
C ASN A 43 14.95 17.72 -13.34
N ILE A 44 15.44 18.38 -12.28
CA ILE A 44 14.78 18.35 -10.96
C ILE A 44 13.39 19.02 -11.04
N ASP A 45 13.30 20.15 -11.72
CA ASP A 45 12.06 20.93 -11.85
C ASP A 45 10.93 20.16 -12.57
N GLU A 46 11.29 19.22 -13.45
CA GLU A 46 10.36 18.35 -14.16
C GLU A 46 9.85 17.15 -13.34
N LEU A 47 10.45 16.80 -12.20
CA LEU A 47 10.03 15.61 -11.44
C LEU A 47 8.54 15.61 -11.05
N PRO A 48 7.94 16.71 -10.56
CA PRO A 48 6.54 16.73 -10.15
C PRO A 48 5.53 16.57 -11.29
N SER A 49 5.95 16.71 -12.56
CA SER A 49 5.06 16.54 -13.72
C SER A 49 5.09 15.11 -14.27
N LYS A 50 5.95 14.24 -13.75
CA LYS A 50 6.10 12.84 -14.15
C LYS A 50 5.58 11.93 -13.03
N PRO A 51 5.13 10.70 -13.35
CA PRO A 51 4.80 9.71 -12.33
C PRO A 51 5.98 9.48 -11.39
N TRP A 52 5.70 9.33 -10.11
CA TRP A 52 6.75 9.08 -9.12
C TRP A 52 7.55 7.81 -9.47
N SER A 53 8.88 7.95 -9.42
CA SER A 53 9.85 6.90 -9.70
C SER A 53 11.12 7.10 -8.86
N ARG A 54 11.46 6.10 -8.04
CA ARG A 54 12.72 6.08 -7.28
C ARG A 54 13.95 6.03 -8.20
N ALA A 55 13.85 5.31 -9.32
CA ALA A 55 14.95 5.22 -10.27
C ALA A 55 15.32 6.59 -10.86
N ALA A 56 14.32 7.42 -11.20
CA ALA A 56 14.57 8.77 -11.71
C ALA A 56 15.25 9.68 -10.67
N TYR A 57 14.88 9.53 -9.39
CA TYR A 57 15.57 10.22 -8.29
C TYR A 57 17.02 9.78 -8.15
N ASP A 58 17.26 8.47 -8.14
CA ASP A 58 18.61 7.91 -7.95
C ASP A 58 19.52 8.24 -9.15
N GLU A 59 18.99 8.29 -10.38
CA GLU A 59 19.71 8.74 -11.57
C GLU A 59 20.18 10.20 -11.43
N ILE A 60 19.28 11.13 -11.11
CA ILE A 60 19.64 12.54 -10.93
C ILE A 60 20.64 12.70 -9.77
N LEU A 61 20.42 12.01 -8.66
CA LEU A 61 21.30 12.08 -7.50
C LEU A 61 22.70 11.56 -7.81
N ASN A 62 22.80 10.31 -8.27
CA ASN A 62 24.07 9.62 -8.37
C ASN A 62 24.83 10.01 -9.64
N GLU A 63 24.15 10.08 -10.78
CA GLU A 63 24.79 10.27 -12.07
C GLU A 63 25.01 11.76 -12.37
N GLN A 64 24.03 12.61 -12.06
CA GLN A 64 24.09 14.02 -12.42
C GLN A 64 24.69 14.89 -11.30
N ILE A 65 24.25 14.73 -10.04
CA ILE A 65 24.74 15.57 -8.93
C ILE A 65 26.07 15.06 -8.38
N LEU A 66 26.11 13.82 -7.90
CA LEU A 66 27.31 13.25 -7.26
C LEU A 66 28.39 12.89 -8.28
N GLY A 67 28.00 12.39 -9.46
CA GLY A 67 28.89 12.06 -10.56
C GLY A 67 29.54 13.28 -11.24
N SER A 68 29.00 14.48 -11.06
CA SER A 68 29.54 15.68 -11.69
C SER A 68 30.86 16.15 -11.05
N LYS A 69 31.92 16.17 -11.87
CA LYS A 69 33.27 16.63 -11.48
C LYS A 69 33.40 18.15 -11.42
N VAL A 70 32.44 18.89 -11.96
CA VAL A 70 32.50 20.35 -12.12
C VAL A 70 31.71 21.12 -11.06
N LEU A 71 30.83 20.45 -10.32
CA LEU A 71 30.08 21.06 -9.22
C LEU A 71 30.91 21.15 -7.94
N THR A 72 30.85 22.30 -7.27
CA THR A 72 31.38 22.47 -5.92
C THR A 72 30.54 21.74 -4.88
N LYS A 73 31.10 21.51 -3.68
CA LYS A 73 30.37 20.90 -2.55
C LYS A 73 29.08 21.67 -2.20
N ALA A 74 29.12 23.00 -2.19
CA ALA A 74 27.96 23.83 -1.89
C ALA A 74 26.87 23.72 -2.96
N GLN A 75 27.24 23.69 -4.24
CA GLN A 75 26.28 23.51 -5.34
C GLN A 75 25.62 22.13 -5.30
N ARG A 76 26.40 21.07 -5.03
CA ARG A 76 25.85 19.72 -4.86
C ARG A 76 24.84 19.68 -3.72
N GLU A 77 25.16 20.29 -2.58
CA GLU A 77 24.24 20.31 -1.43
C GLU A 77 22.95 21.07 -1.75
N GLY A 78 23.04 22.23 -2.41
CA GLY A 78 21.87 22.97 -2.87
C GLY A 78 20.98 22.17 -3.83
N LEU A 79 21.59 21.48 -4.80
CA LEU A 79 20.86 20.61 -5.74
C LEU A 79 20.25 19.39 -5.05
N ARG A 80 20.92 18.78 -4.06
CA ARG A 80 20.38 17.65 -3.28
C ARG A 80 19.14 18.05 -2.49
N SER A 81 19.19 19.19 -1.80
CA SER A 81 18.03 19.73 -1.09
C SER A 81 16.88 20.04 -2.03
N LYS A 82 17.17 20.65 -3.20
CA LYS A 82 16.16 20.89 -4.23
C LYS A 82 15.56 19.59 -4.76
N LEU A 83 16.39 18.59 -5.06
CA LEU A 83 15.97 17.27 -5.53
C LEU A 83 15.05 16.59 -4.51
N ALA A 84 15.43 16.56 -3.22
CA ALA A 84 14.61 15.95 -2.17
C ALA A 84 13.22 16.62 -2.05
N MET A 85 13.16 17.95 -2.14
CA MET A 85 11.90 18.70 -2.13
C MET A 85 11.02 18.38 -3.34
N TYR A 86 11.56 18.40 -4.56
CA TYR A 86 10.78 18.13 -5.77
C TYR A 86 10.37 16.65 -5.88
N TYR A 87 11.21 15.75 -5.38
CA TYR A 87 10.88 14.34 -5.27
C TYR A 87 9.72 14.10 -4.30
N SER A 88 9.74 14.76 -3.13
CA SER A 88 8.63 14.75 -2.17
C SER A 88 7.31 15.21 -2.81
N ARG A 89 7.36 16.29 -3.60
CA ARG A 89 6.20 16.81 -4.35
C ARG A 89 5.67 15.80 -5.39
N ALA A 90 6.56 15.13 -6.11
CA ALA A 90 6.16 14.10 -7.08
C ALA A 90 5.44 12.93 -6.39
N ILE A 91 5.95 12.46 -5.24
CA ILE A 91 5.29 11.40 -4.46
C ILE A 91 3.91 11.87 -3.96
N ALA A 92 3.83 13.08 -3.39
CA ALA A 92 2.59 13.64 -2.87
C ALA A 92 1.52 13.80 -3.97
N ALA A 93 1.92 14.27 -5.16
CA ALA A 93 1.03 14.38 -6.32
C ALA A 93 0.48 13.01 -6.76
N ASP A 94 1.35 12.00 -6.90
CA ASP A 94 0.96 10.63 -7.26
C ASP A 94 -0.01 10.03 -6.22
N MET A 95 0.31 10.17 -4.93
CA MET A 95 -0.55 9.69 -3.85
C MET A 95 -1.91 10.39 -3.84
N LYS A 96 -1.93 11.70 -4.03
CA LYS A 96 -3.17 12.50 -4.09
C LYS A 96 -4.07 12.05 -5.24
N ALA A 97 -3.50 11.83 -6.42
CA ALA A 97 -4.22 11.29 -7.57
C ALA A 97 -4.78 9.89 -7.25
N ALA A 98 -3.94 8.98 -6.77
CA ALA A 98 -4.34 7.61 -6.45
C ALA A 98 -5.42 7.52 -5.37
N LEU A 99 -5.40 8.40 -4.35
CA LEU A 99 -6.41 8.46 -3.29
C LEU A 99 -7.73 9.12 -3.74
N SER A 100 -7.67 9.97 -4.77
CA SER A 100 -8.87 10.64 -5.32
C SER A 100 -9.59 9.76 -6.35
N ASP A 101 -8.84 8.88 -7.02
CA ASP A 101 -9.35 7.88 -7.95
C ASP A 101 -9.70 6.55 -7.24
N ASN A 102 -10.11 5.54 -8.01
CA ASN A 102 -10.29 4.18 -7.48
C ASN A 102 -8.93 3.55 -7.09
N CYS A 103 -8.58 3.69 -5.81
CA CYS A 103 -7.28 3.30 -5.28
C CYS A 103 -7.05 1.78 -5.15
N GLU A 104 -8.06 0.94 -5.42
CA GLU A 104 -7.99 -0.53 -5.19
C GLU A 104 -6.76 -1.16 -5.88
N ARG A 105 -6.46 -0.76 -7.12
CA ARG A 105 -5.32 -1.30 -7.88
C ARG A 105 -3.97 -0.74 -7.41
N SER A 106 -3.99 0.29 -6.58
CA SER A 106 -2.82 1.09 -6.20
C SER A 106 -2.44 0.94 -4.73
N HIS A 107 -3.11 0.09 -3.93
CA HIS A 107 -2.83 -0.03 -2.48
C HIS A 107 -1.33 -0.30 -2.17
N SER A 108 -0.69 -1.24 -2.86
CA SER A 108 0.74 -1.53 -2.65
C SER A 108 1.65 -0.36 -3.07
N ARG A 109 1.28 0.35 -4.15
CA ARG A 109 1.99 1.55 -4.60
C ARG A 109 1.84 2.69 -3.60
N LEU A 110 0.64 2.87 -3.04
CA LEU A 110 0.34 3.86 -2.00
C LEU A 110 1.11 3.59 -0.70
N GLU A 111 1.22 2.33 -0.27
CA GLU A 111 2.02 1.97 0.92
C GLU A 111 3.50 2.33 0.74
N SER A 112 4.06 1.97 -0.42
CA SER A 112 5.44 2.29 -0.77
C SER A 112 5.66 3.80 -0.84
N ALA A 113 4.76 4.52 -1.51
CA ALA A 113 4.79 5.98 -1.60
C ALA A 113 4.70 6.65 -0.22
N ALA A 114 3.81 6.19 0.66
CA ALA A 114 3.65 6.74 2.02
C ALA A 114 4.91 6.53 2.87
N ARG A 115 5.52 5.34 2.80
CA ARG A 115 6.78 5.04 3.50
C ARG A 115 7.90 5.97 3.04
N GLU A 116 7.97 6.20 1.73
CA GLU A 116 8.99 7.04 1.14
C GLU A 116 8.75 8.52 1.43
N LEU A 117 7.51 9.02 1.30
CA LEU A 117 7.15 10.40 1.60
C LEU A 117 7.42 10.77 3.05
N ARG A 118 7.18 9.85 4.01
CA ARG A 118 7.57 10.05 5.42
C ARG A 118 9.08 10.21 5.60
N SER A 119 9.88 9.58 4.74
CA SER A 119 11.34 9.67 4.78
C SER A 119 11.87 10.94 4.09
N PHE A 120 11.07 11.52 3.18
CA PHE A 120 11.38 12.74 2.43
C PHE A 120 10.34 13.84 2.66
N ASN A 121 9.90 14.05 3.91
CA ASN A 121 8.81 14.97 4.23
C ASN A 121 9.24 16.45 4.12
N MET A 122 9.39 16.92 2.88
CA MET A 122 9.91 18.25 2.54
C MET A 122 8.95 19.07 1.66
N ALA A 123 7.87 18.46 1.14
CA ALA A 123 6.81 19.18 0.44
C ALA A 123 5.78 19.73 1.44
N GLU A 124 5.24 20.91 1.14
CA GLU A 124 4.27 21.62 1.99
C GLU A 124 2.95 20.84 2.15
N ASP A 125 2.53 20.12 1.11
CA ASP A 125 1.30 19.32 1.06
C ASP A 125 1.48 17.86 1.53
N ALA A 126 2.70 17.43 1.82
CA ALA A 126 3.00 16.05 2.20
C ALA A 126 2.21 15.60 3.45
N ALA A 127 2.09 16.49 4.45
CA ALA A 127 1.35 16.19 5.67
C ALA A 127 -0.15 15.95 5.43
N GLU A 128 -0.77 16.72 4.53
CA GLU A 128 -2.19 16.55 4.19
C GLU A 128 -2.41 15.22 3.47
N VAL A 129 -1.57 14.91 2.49
CA VAL A 129 -1.66 13.66 1.71
C VAL A 129 -1.44 12.44 2.61
N LEU A 130 -0.45 12.49 3.50
CA LEU A 130 -0.23 11.44 4.50
C LEU A 130 -1.43 11.28 5.45
N SER A 131 -2.03 12.38 5.92
CA SER A 131 -3.23 12.32 6.77
C SER A 131 -4.42 11.66 6.05
N ARG A 132 -4.62 11.95 4.76
CA ARG A 132 -5.65 11.30 3.93
C ARG A 132 -5.35 9.80 3.76
N TYR A 133 -4.08 9.44 3.52
CA TYR A 133 -3.64 8.04 3.45
C TYR A 133 -3.86 7.31 4.78
N ASP A 134 -3.52 7.93 5.91
CA ASP A 134 -3.66 7.31 7.24
C ASP A 134 -5.14 7.03 7.58
N ARG A 135 -6.03 7.95 7.20
CA ARG A 135 -7.48 7.73 7.30
C ARG A 135 -7.94 6.57 6.42
N HIS A 136 -7.48 6.54 5.18
CA HIS A 136 -7.77 5.43 4.27
C HIS A 136 -7.29 4.08 4.83
N GLN A 137 -6.09 4.05 5.43
CA GLN A 137 -5.56 2.84 6.05
C GLN A 137 -6.36 2.43 7.29
N ALA A 138 -6.86 3.37 8.08
CA ALA A 138 -7.75 3.07 9.21
C ALA A 138 -9.04 2.38 8.72
N GLU A 139 -9.61 2.83 7.60
CA GLU A 139 -10.77 2.19 6.97
C GLU A 139 -10.46 0.80 6.44
N MET A 140 -9.30 0.61 5.80
CA MET A 140 -8.84 -0.71 5.35
C MET A 140 -8.73 -1.69 6.52
N ASN A 141 -8.19 -1.22 7.64
CA ASN A 141 -8.08 -2.01 8.86
C ASN A 141 -9.46 -2.32 9.47
N PHE A 142 -10.38 -1.35 9.46
CA PHE A 142 -11.76 -1.56 9.90
C PHE A 142 -12.48 -2.58 9.00
N ALA A 143 -12.34 -2.47 7.68
CA ALA A 143 -12.90 -3.44 6.73
C ALA A 143 -12.39 -4.87 6.99
N ALA A 144 -11.11 -5.03 7.31
CA ALA A 144 -10.55 -6.33 7.70
C ALA A 144 -11.14 -6.86 9.01
N SER A 145 -11.59 -5.99 9.92
CA SER A 145 -12.16 -6.37 11.21
C SER A 145 -13.59 -6.92 11.13
N ILE A 146 -14.34 -6.59 10.06
CA ILE A 146 -15.76 -6.96 9.91
C ILE A 146 -15.92 -8.48 10.01
N GLY A 147 -15.11 -9.23 9.27
CA GLY A 147 -15.09 -10.68 9.26
C GLY A 147 -14.02 -11.30 10.15
N ALA A 148 -13.43 -10.55 11.09
CA ALA A 148 -12.34 -11.06 11.92
C ALA A 148 -12.79 -12.30 12.71
N ARG A 149 -12.00 -13.36 12.58
CA ARG A 149 -12.26 -14.64 13.24
C ARG A 149 -12.29 -14.47 14.75
N GLN A 150 -13.31 -15.03 15.39
CA GLN A 150 -13.38 -15.11 16.84
C GLN A 150 -12.35 -16.13 17.35
N LYS A 151 -11.60 -15.76 18.38
CA LYS A 151 -10.75 -16.71 19.09
C LYS A 151 -11.64 -17.64 19.93
N VAL A 152 -11.60 -18.93 19.63
CA VAL A 152 -12.27 -19.99 20.40
C VAL A 152 -11.20 -20.78 21.14
N THR A 153 -11.24 -20.75 22.47
CA THR A 153 -10.30 -21.44 23.36
C THR A 153 -10.90 -22.68 24.02
N SER A 154 -12.22 -22.69 24.14
CA SER A 154 -13.01 -23.80 24.65
C SER A 154 -14.18 -24.08 23.72
N TRP A 155 -14.58 -25.34 23.62
CA TRP A 155 -15.81 -25.71 22.89
C TRP A 155 -17.09 -25.16 23.54
N ARG A 156 -16.98 -24.61 24.77
CA ARG A 156 -18.05 -23.92 25.48
C ARG A 156 -18.09 -22.41 25.24
N ASP A 157 -17.10 -21.85 24.52
CA ASP A 157 -17.06 -20.40 24.28
C ASP A 157 -18.24 -19.99 23.39
N GLU A 158 -19.02 -19.01 23.84
CA GLU A 158 -20.18 -18.52 23.09
C GLU A 158 -19.78 -17.62 21.91
N TYR A 159 -20.65 -17.54 20.90
CA TYR A 159 -20.46 -16.63 19.78
C TYR A 159 -20.60 -15.17 20.21
N ASP A 160 -19.63 -14.34 19.88
CA ASP A 160 -19.66 -12.90 20.17
C ASP A 160 -20.54 -12.16 19.17
N VAL A 161 -21.83 -12.09 19.49
CA VAL A 161 -22.84 -11.30 18.77
C VAL A 161 -22.63 -9.80 18.95
N ARG A 162 -21.98 -9.36 20.05
CA ARG A 162 -21.75 -7.93 20.32
C ARG A 162 -20.81 -7.33 19.28
N HIS A 163 -19.80 -8.09 18.82
CA HIS A 163 -18.94 -7.70 17.71
C HIS A 163 -19.75 -7.27 16.48
N GLU A 164 -20.68 -8.11 16.02
CA GLU A 164 -21.48 -7.80 14.83
C GLU A 164 -22.37 -6.57 15.05
N LYS A 165 -22.96 -6.42 16.24
CA LYS A 165 -23.77 -5.25 16.57
C LYS A 165 -22.93 -3.97 16.52
N ASN A 166 -21.72 -3.99 17.11
CA ASN A 166 -20.81 -2.85 17.12
C ASN A 166 -20.39 -2.47 15.69
N ILE A 167 -20.01 -3.44 14.87
CA ILE A 167 -19.66 -3.21 13.47
C ILE A 167 -20.84 -2.63 12.68
N ASN A 168 -22.04 -3.20 12.81
CA ASN A 168 -23.24 -2.68 12.14
C ASN A 168 -23.56 -1.24 12.55
N SER A 169 -23.34 -0.88 13.81
CA SER A 169 -23.55 0.50 14.27
C SER A 169 -22.51 1.49 13.75
N ALA A 170 -21.31 1.02 13.42
CA ALA A 170 -20.21 1.85 12.93
C ALA A 170 -20.16 1.95 11.39
N ILE A 171 -20.71 0.95 10.67
CA ILE A 171 -20.54 0.80 9.22
C ILE A 171 -20.99 2.03 8.41
N ASP A 172 -22.05 2.70 8.85
CA ASP A 172 -22.60 3.85 8.12
C ASP A 172 -21.68 5.08 8.22
N ALA A 173 -21.00 5.26 9.36
CA ALA A 173 -20.00 6.31 9.53
C ALA A 173 -18.78 6.07 8.62
N HIS A 174 -18.34 4.81 8.51
CA HIS A 174 -17.22 4.41 7.66
C HIS A 174 -17.55 4.48 6.16
N ARG A 175 -18.79 4.13 5.77
CA ARG A 175 -19.25 4.22 4.37
C ARG A 175 -19.20 5.65 3.83
N ALA A 176 -19.49 6.65 4.67
CA ALA A 176 -19.47 8.05 4.26
C ALA A 176 -18.06 8.62 4.03
N ALA A 177 -17.02 7.98 4.58
CA ALA A 177 -15.68 8.56 4.65
C ALA A 177 -14.86 8.43 3.34
N HIS A 178 -15.09 7.39 2.51
CA HIS A 178 -14.23 7.09 1.35
C HIS A 178 -15.00 6.57 0.13
N PRO A 179 -15.70 7.45 -0.62
CA PRO A 179 -16.53 7.03 -1.75
C PRO A 179 -15.75 6.56 -2.98
N ALA A 180 -14.45 6.83 -3.12
CA ALA A 180 -13.71 6.49 -4.34
C ALA A 180 -13.19 5.04 -4.37
N CYS A 181 -12.90 4.44 -3.22
CA CYS A 181 -12.30 3.10 -3.14
C CYS A 181 -13.35 1.99 -3.32
N THR A 182 -13.37 1.34 -4.47
CA THR A 182 -14.34 0.27 -4.76
C THR A 182 -14.18 -0.97 -3.86
N TYR A 183 -12.98 -1.24 -3.34
CA TYR A 183 -12.75 -2.26 -2.31
C TYR A 183 -13.50 -1.94 -1.02
N LEU A 184 -13.34 -0.73 -0.47
CA LEU A 184 -14.01 -0.31 0.76
C LEU A 184 -15.53 -0.22 0.56
N GLN A 185 -15.99 0.27 -0.59
CA GLN A 185 -17.42 0.27 -0.94
C GLN A 185 -18.02 -1.14 -0.90
N ARG A 186 -17.32 -2.13 -1.48
CA ARG A 186 -17.78 -3.53 -1.44
C ARG A 186 -17.74 -4.10 -0.03
N ALA A 187 -16.68 -3.86 0.72
CA ALA A 187 -16.55 -4.32 2.11
C ALA A 187 -17.64 -3.75 3.02
N PHE A 188 -18.00 -2.48 2.85
CA PHE A 188 -19.03 -1.78 3.64
C PHE A 188 -20.43 -1.87 3.04
N SER A 189 -20.61 -2.58 1.92
CA SER A 189 -21.93 -2.86 1.36
C SER A 189 -22.72 -3.78 2.28
N ARG A 190 -24.06 -3.71 2.22
CA ARG A 190 -24.92 -4.58 3.04
C ARG A 190 -24.65 -6.06 2.75
N GLU A 191 -24.44 -6.37 1.48
CA GLU A 191 -24.13 -7.71 0.98
C GLU A 191 -22.75 -8.17 1.46
N GLY A 192 -21.73 -7.31 1.38
CA GLY A 192 -20.38 -7.59 1.85
C GLY A 192 -20.31 -7.85 3.35
N VAL A 193 -20.97 -7.02 4.16
CA VAL A 193 -21.05 -7.18 5.62
C VAL A 193 -21.77 -8.48 5.99
N LYS A 194 -22.92 -8.77 5.36
CA LYS A 194 -23.66 -10.03 5.57
C LYS A 194 -22.80 -11.25 5.24
N ALA A 195 -22.08 -11.22 4.11
CA ALA A 195 -21.20 -12.30 3.70
C ALA A 195 -20.03 -12.50 4.69
N ALA A 196 -19.43 -11.41 5.17
CA ALA A 196 -18.34 -11.46 6.15
C ALA A 196 -18.79 -12.03 7.51
N PHE A 197 -19.96 -11.61 8.03
CA PHE A 197 -20.51 -12.19 9.26
C PHE A 197 -20.90 -13.65 9.10
N ARG A 198 -21.51 -14.03 7.97
CA ARG A 198 -21.80 -15.44 7.67
C ARG A 198 -20.52 -16.28 7.73
N LYS A 199 -19.45 -15.82 7.07
CA LYS A 199 -18.16 -16.50 7.10
C LYS A 199 -17.60 -16.61 8.52
N ARG A 200 -17.62 -15.53 9.30
CA ARG A 200 -17.17 -15.52 10.71
C ARG A 200 -17.91 -16.54 11.57
N ARG A 201 -19.25 -16.63 11.44
CA ARG A 201 -20.09 -17.60 12.17
C ARG A 201 -19.77 -19.04 11.78
N GLN A 202 -19.54 -19.31 10.50
CA GLN A 202 -19.14 -20.63 10.01
C GLN A 202 -17.77 -21.06 10.54
N GLU A 203 -16.79 -20.14 10.56
CA GLU A 203 -15.46 -20.39 11.12
C GLU A 203 -15.52 -20.67 12.63
N TYR A 204 -16.33 -19.91 13.37
CA TYR A 204 -16.60 -20.17 14.78
C TYR A 204 -17.20 -21.57 15.00
N ALA A 205 -18.24 -21.94 14.25
CA ALA A 205 -18.88 -23.24 14.36
C ALA A 205 -17.89 -24.39 14.13
N LEU A 206 -17.00 -24.22 13.14
CA LEU A 206 -15.96 -25.18 12.84
C LEU A 206 -14.93 -25.30 13.97
N ASP A 207 -14.54 -24.19 14.59
CA ASP A 207 -13.59 -24.20 15.70
C ASP A 207 -14.14 -24.85 16.95
N VAL A 208 -15.40 -24.56 17.29
CA VAL A 208 -16.11 -25.23 18.39
C VAL A 208 -16.18 -26.74 18.15
N ALA A 209 -16.57 -27.17 16.95
CA ALA A 209 -16.62 -28.58 16.58
C ALA A 209 -15.24 -29.25 16.66
N ARG A 210 -14.17 -28.57 16.20
CA ARG A 210 -12.79 -29.07 16.31
C ARG A 210 -12.36 -29.25 17.76
N LEU A 211 -12.57 -28.26 18.61
CA LEU A 211 -12.22 -28.35 20.03
C LEU A 211 -13.00 -29.44 20.74
N TYR A 212 -14.30 -29.58 20.42
CA TYR A 212 -15.13 -30.64 20.96
C TYR A 212 -14.62 -32.03 20.56
N SER A 213 -14.33 -32.23 19.27
CA SER A 213 -13.85 -33.51 18.72
C SER A 213 -12.48 -33.96 19.24
N ARG A 214 -11.72 -33.07 19.89
CA ARG A 214 -10.38 -33.33 20.44
C ARG A 214 -10.39 -33.56 21.95
N ARG A 215 -11.56 -33.55 22.60
CA ARG A 215 -11.64 -33.85 24.03
C ARG A 215 -11.17 -35.26 24.31
N SER A 216 -10.47 -35.42 25.43
CA SER A 216 -9.99 -36.71 25.95
C SER A 216 -10.96 -37.37 26.93
N GLU A 217 -11.93 -36.61 27.45
CA GLU A 217 -12.94 -37.12 28.39
C GLU A 217 -14.12 -37.77 27.65
N PRO A 218 -14.75 -38.80 28.24
CA PRO A 218 -15.92 -39.43 27.67
C PRO A 218 -17.03 -38.42 27.38
N TRP A 219 -17.68 -38.62 26.24
CA TRP A 219 -18.82 -37.87 25.79
C TRP A 219 -19.98 -37.90 26.80
N THR A 220 -20.65 -36.74 27.00
CA THR A 220 -21.97 -36.70 27.62
C THR A 220 -23.00 -36.14 26.64
N GLN A 221 -24.22 -36.67 26.69
CA GLN A 221 -25.33 -36.19 25.87
C GLN A 221 -25.67 -34.71 26.15
N ALA A 222 -25.41 -34.23 27.37
CA ALA A 222 -25.58 -32.82 27.74
C ALA A 222 -24.57 -31.91 27.01
N ASP A 223 -23.30 -32.33 26.94
CA ASP A 223 -22.27 -31.56 26.23
C ASP A 223 -22.53 -31.51 24.72
N GLU A 224 -23.04 -32.58 24.11
CA GLU A 224 -23.42 -32.57 22.69
C GLU A 224 -24.56 -31.60 22.41
N ARG A 225 -25.61 -31.62 23.25
CA ARG A 225 -26.73 -30.68 23.11
C ARG A 225 -26.22 -29.25 23.23
N ALA A 226 -25.31 -28.98 24.17
CA ALA A 226 -24.72 -27.65 24.33
C ALA A 226 -23.94 -27.21 23.08
N VAL A 227 -23.09 -28.07 22.51
CA VAL A 227 -22.35 -27.76 21.27
C VAL A 227 -23.29 -27.51 20.10
N ASN A 228 -24.30 -28.35 19.93
CA ASN A 228 -25.28 -28.17 18.85
C ASN A 228 -26.06 -26.85 19.02
N ILE A 229 -26.45 -26.49 20.24
CA ILE A 229 -27.10 -25.20 20.53
C ILE A 229 -26.16 -24.03 20.22
N LEU A 230 -24.88 -24.11 20.61
CA LEU A 230 -23.89 -23.07 20.35
C LEU A 230 -23.64 -22.87 18.85
N ILE A 231 -23.58 -23.95 18.07
CA ILE A 231 -23.43 -23.86 16.62
C ILE A 231 -24.70 -23.28 15.98
N LEU A 232 -25.87 -23.85 16.29
CA LEU A 232 -27.15 -23.43 15.69
C LEU A 232 -27.57 -22.00 16.10
N SER A 233 -27.11 -21.51 17.25
CA SER A 233 -27.32 -20.11 17.64
C SER A 233 -26.45 -19.12 16.85
N ALA A 234 -25.34 -19.59 16.27
CA ALA A 234 -24.45 -18.77 15.46
C ALA A 234 -24.76 -18.85 13.96
N VAL A 235 -25.15 -20.03 13.45
CA VAL A 235 -25.41 -20.28 12.02
C VAL A 235 -26.78 -20.92 11.79
N ASP A 236 -27.41 -20.55 10.67
CA ASP A 236 -28.69 -21.16 10.24
C ASP A 236 -28.50 -22.64 9.86
N ASP A 237 -27.34 -22.99 9.29
CA ASP A 237 -26.97 -24.36 8.91
C ASP A 237 -25.56 -24.70 9.40
N VAL A 238 -25.39 -25.91 9.97
CA VAL A 238 -24.08 -26.42 10.42
C VAL A 238 -23.17 -26.64 9.20
N PRO A 239 -21.95 -26.08 9.16
CA PRO A 239 -21.00 -26.36 8.09
C PRO A 239 -20.75 -27.87 7.96
N ALA A 240 -20.76 -28.40 6.73
CA ALA A 240 -20.59 -29.84 6.49
C ALA A 240 -19.33 -30.43 7.18
N GLU A 241 -18.23 -29.66 7.18
CA GLU A 241 -17.00 -30.03 7.88
C GLU A 241 -17.17 -30.10 9.40
N ALA A 242 -17.90 -29.15 9.99
CA ALA A 242 -18.20 -29.16 11.42
C ALA A 242 -19.08 -30.36 11.79
N GLY A 243 -20.10 -30.65 10.96
CA GLY A 243 -20.94 -31.84 11.09
C GLY A 243 -20.13 -33.14 11.02
N ALA A 244 -19.22 -33.27 10.05
CA ALA A 244 -18.36 -34.44 9.90
C ALA A 244 -17.44 -34.67 11.11
N LEU A 245 -16.89 -33.60 11.70
CA LEU A 245 -16.08 -33.69 12.91
C LEU A 245 -16.87 -34.22 14.11
N ILE A 246 -18.10 -33.73 14.30
CA ILE A 246 -18.99 -34.20 15.36
C ILE A 246 -19.36 -35.67 15.14
N SER A 247 -19.71 -36.06 13.91
CA SER A 247 -20.04 -37.45 13.57
C SER A 247 -18.87 -38.41 13.82
N LYS A 248 -17.66 -38.04 13.38
CA LYS A 248 -16.45 -38.86 13.60
C LYS A 248 -16.14 -39.06 15.09
N TYR A 249 -16.30 -38.02 15.89
CA TYR A 249 -16.10 -38.12 17.34
C TYR A 249 -17.06 -39.14 17.97
N LYS A 250 -18.33 -39.15 17.53
CA LYS A 250 -19.34 -40.13 17.98
C LYS A 250 -18.93 -41.56 17.68
N GLU A 251 -18.51 -41.83 16.44
CA GLU A 251 -18.05 -43.17 16.03
C GLU A 251 -16.89 -43.69 16.89
N THR A 252 -16.00 -42.79 17.31
CA THR A 252 -14.78 -43.17 18.05
C THR A 252 -15.04 -43.44 19.55
N HIS A 253 -16.13 -42.94 20.12
CA HIS A 253 -16.43 -43.00 21.57
C HIS A 253 -17.78 -43.66 21.89
N GLN A 254 -18.38 -44.37 20.93
CA GLN A 254 -19.60 -45.20 21.11
C GLN A 254 -19.31 -46.65 21.54
N HIS A 255 -18.07 -46.93 21.95
CA HIS A 255 -17.63 -48.22 22.52
C HIS A 255 -17.23 -48.05 23.98
#